data_AF-A0A925EGR6-F1
#
_entry.id   AF-A0A925EGR6-F1
#
_cell.length_a   1.000
_cell.length_b   1.000
_cell.length_c   1.000
_cell.angle_alpha   90.00
_cell.angle_beta   90.00
_cell.angle_gamma   90.00
#
_symmetry.space_group_name_H-M   'P 1'
#
loop_
_entity.id
_entity.type
_entity.pdbx_description
1 polymer ?
#
loop_
_entity_poly.entity_id
_entity_poly.type
_entity_poly.pdbx_seq_one_letter_code
_entity_poly.pdbx_strand_id
1 'polypeptide(L)'
;MDGQVDSSEGNQINRKDLSIYHSDVIQRSGRGPPQNSIPFEQSLSSSKGGGSALPDNARQFMESRFNADFSGVKIHTGSTAETLSSNINAQAFTHG
;
A
#
# COMPACT_ATOMS: atom_id res chain seq x y z
N MET A 1 66.35 2.82 21.34
CA MET A 1 65.97 2.26 20.04
C MET A 1 64.72 1.45 20.27
N ASP A 2 63.50 1.76 19.88
CA ASP A 2 62.81 2.82 19.12
C ASP A 2 61.33 2.57 19.53
N GLY A 3 60.54 3.51 20.03
CA GLY A 3 59.90 4.56 19.25
C GLY A 3 58.67 4.05 18.48
N GLN A 4 57.47 3.98 19.09
CA GLN A 4 56.16 4.20 18.44
C GLN A 4 55.04 4.13 19.51
N VAL A 5 54.31 5.19 19.91
CA VAL A 5 53.16 5.86 19.24
C VAL A 5 52.29 4.85 18.48
N ASP A 6 51.00 4.67 18.73
CA ASP A 6 49.97 5.70 18.75
C ASP A 6 48.58 5.07 18.99
N SER A 7 47.65 5.90 19.46
CA SER A 7 46.21 5.88 19.20
C SER A 7 45.32 4.76 19.71
N SER A 8 44.64 5.08 20.80
CA SER A 8 43.17 5.12 20.93
C SER A 8 42.38 4.91 19.62
N GLU A 9 42.21 3.66 19.19
CA GLU A 9 41.15 3.28 18.24
C GLU A 9 39.86 3.10 19.07
N GLY A 10 38.98 4.09 19.13
CA GLY A 10 38.18 4.51 17.98
C GLY A 10 36.78 3.98 18.23
N ASN A 11 35.95 4.78 18.89
CA ASN A 11 34.50 4.58 18.98
C ASN A 11 33.99 4.17 17.59
N GLN A 12 33.60 2.91 17.43
CA GLN A 12 32.98 2.40 16.21
C GLN A 12 31.64 3.10 16.03
N ILE A 13 31.70 4.32 15.49
CA ILE A 13 30.59 4.93 14.81
C ILE A 13 30.27 4.00 13.62
N ASN A 14 29.32 3.10 13.85
CA ASN A 14 28.66 2.33 12.82
C ASN A 14 27.88 3.33 11.95
N ARG A 15 28.59 4.14 11.16
CA ARG A 15 28.03 4.83 10.00
C ARG A 15 27.71 3.72 9.01
N LYS A 16 26.58 3.05 9.24
CA LYS A 16 25.99 2.20 8.22
C LYS A 16 25.73 3.13 7.05
N ASP A 17 26.57 2.91 6.05
CA ASP A 17 26.52 3.48 4.73
C ASP A 17 25.06 3.57 4.29
N LEU A 18 24.68 4.78 3.90
CA LEU A 18 23.39 5.12 3.36
C LEU A 18 23.29 4.43 1.99
N SER A 19 23.10 3.11 1.99
CA SER A 19 22.75 2.37 0.78
C SER A 19 21.31 2.72 0.45
N ILE A 20 21.19 3.86 -0.22
CA ILE A 20 20.15 4.21 -1.19
C ILE A 20 19.77 2.91 -1.90
N TYR A 21 18.48 2.58 -1.98
CA TYR A 21 17.91 1.29 -2.41
C TYR A 21 17.77 0.19 -1.32
N HIS A 22 17.12 0.50 -0.20
CA HIS A 22 16.13 -0.49 0.27
C HIS A 22 14.96 -0.36 -0.70
N SER A 23 14.86 -1.28 -1.64
CA SER A 23 13.65 -1.43 -2.44
C SER A 23 12.47 -1.36 -1.48
N ASP A 24 11.60 -0.38 -1.68
CA ASP A 24 10.24 -0.39 -1.16
C ASP A 24 9.60 -1.68 -1.67
N VAL A 25 9.87 -2.80 -0.99
CA VAL A 25 8.96 -3.92 -0.97
C VAL A 25 7.78 -3.35 -0.20
N ILE A 26 6.92 -2.64 -0.92
CA ILE A 26 5.55 -2.42 -0.50
C ILE A 26 5.06 -3.82 -0.21
N GLN A 27 5.01 -4.18 1.08
CA GLN A 27 4.40 -5.42 1.53
C GLN A 27 2.92 -5.24 1.21
N ARG A 28 2.57 -5.56 -0.03
CA ARG A 28 1.20 -5.83 -0.44
C ARG A 28 0.86 -7.13 0.27
N SER A 29 0.50 -7.06 1.54
CA SER A 29 -0.26 -8.08 2.22
C SER A 29 -1.68 -8.12 1.64
N GLY A 30 -1.78 -8.20 0.32
CA GLY A 30 -2.94 -8.68 -0.38
C GLY A 30 -2.63 -10.12 -0.67
N ARG A 31 -3.25 -11.02 0.09
CA ARG A 31 -3.41 -12.43 -0.29
C ARG A 31 -3.68 -12.45 -1.80
N GLY A 32 -2.90 -13.25 -2.55
CA GLY A 32 -3.05 -13.36 -4.01
C GLY A 32 -4.53 -13.54 -4.40
N PRO A 33 -4.89 -13.22 -5.66
CA PRO A 33 -6.29 -13.20 -6.10
C PRO A 33 -7.03 -14.43 -5.58
N PRO A 34 -8.24 -14.26 -5.01
CA PRO A 34 -8.99 -15.35 -4.41
C PRO A 34 -9.02 -16.53 -5.37
N GLN A 35 -8.83 -17.75 -4.86
CA GLN A 35 -8.76 -18.99 -5.65
C GLN A 35 -10.06 -19.25 -6.47
N ASN A 36 -11.08 -18.41 -6.28
CA ASN A 36 -12.34 -18.33 -7.00
C ASN A 36 -12.43 -17.00 -7.79
N SER A 37 -11.39 -16.66 -8.58
CA SER A 37 -11.25 -15.33 -9.21
C SER A 37 -12.27 -15.04 -10.32
N ILE A 38 -12.73 -16.06 -11.06
CA ILE A 38 -13.60 -15.85 -12.23
C ILE A 38 -14.96 -15.22 -11.86
N PRO A 39 -15.71 -15.71 -10.85
CA PRO A 39 -16.94 -15.05 -10.42
C PRO A 39 -16.69 -13.66 -9.81
N PHE A 40 -15.55 -13.46 -9.16
CA PHE A 40 -15.17 -12.19 -8.54
C PHE A 40 -14.87 -11.12 -9.60
N GLU A 41 -14.05 -11.41 -10.60
CA GLU A 41 -13.69 -10.47 -11.68
C GLU A 41 -14.88 -10.10 -12.57
N GLN A 42 -15.81 -11.02 -12.81
CA GLN A 42 -17.06 -10.75 -13.52
C GLN A 42 -17.95 -9.81 -12.72
N SER A 43 -18.17 -10.11 -11.43
CA SER A 43 -18.98 -9.27 -10.54
C SER A 43 -18.36 -7.89 -10.34
N LEU A 44 -17.03 -7.83 -10.24
CA LEU A 44 -16.27 -6.58 -10.20
C LEU A 44 -16.45 -5.78 -11.49
N SER A 45 -16.37 -6.45 -12.65
CA SER A 45 -16.57 -5.82 -13.95
C SER A 45 -18.00 -5.30 -14.12
N SER A 46 -19.01 -6.01 -13.64
CA SER A 46 -20.41 -5.55 -13.61
C SER A 46 -20.63 -4.37 -12.65
N SER A 47 -19.79 -4.24 -11.62
CA SER A 47 -19.82 -3.09 -10.70
C SER A 47 -19.11 -1.85 -11.25
N LYS A 48 -18.36 -1.98 -12.35
CA LYS A 48 -17.65 -0.85 -12.99
C LYS A 48 -18.63 0.26 -13.37
N GLY A 49 -18.27 1.49 -13.04
CA GLY A 49 -19.12 2.67 -13.28
C GLY A 49 -20.13 2.95 -12.16
N GLY A 50 -20.42 1.97 -11.29
CA GLY A 50 -21.22 2.17 -10.08
C GLY A 50 -20.46 2.89 -8.95
N GLY A 51 -21.10 3.02 -7.79
CA GLY A 51 -20.52 3.67 -6.62
C GLY A 51 -20.51 5.20 -6.66
N SER A 52 -20.18 5.81 -5.52
CA SER A 52 -20.16 7.25 -5.32
C SER A 52 -18.73 7.78 -5.31
N ALA A 53 -18.50 8.98 -5.83
CA ALA A 53 -17.19 9.61 -5.71
C ALA A 53 -16.79 9.78 -4.23
N LEU A 54 -15.48 9.72 -3.96
CA LEU A 54 -14.94 10.03 -2.64
C LEU A 54 -15.36 11.47 -2.26
N PRO A 55 -15.95 11.71 -1.06
CA PRO A 55 -16.32 13.05 -0.62
C PRO A 55 -15.12 14.01 -0.62
N ASP A 56 -15.34 15.26 -1.05
CA ASP A 56 -14.26 16.23 -1.28
C ASP A 56 -13.37 16.44 -0.05
N ASN A 57 -13.95 16.48 1.15
CA ASN A 57 -13.21 16.64 2.40
C ASN A 57 -12.26 15.45 2.66
N ALA A 58 -12.72 14.23 2.41
CA ALA A 58 -11.91 13.03 2.57
C ALA A 58 -10.84 12.95 1.47
N ARG A 59 -11.21 13.27 0.23
CA ARG A 59 -10.30 13.32 -0.92
C ARG A 59 -9.15 14.28 -0.66
N GLN A 60 -9.44 15.55 -0.37
CA GLN A 60 -8.41 16.59 -0.12
C GLN A 60 -7.50 16.22 1.06
N PHE A 61 -8.07 15.68 2.14
CA PHE A 61 -7.30 15.23 3.29
C PHE A 61 -6.28 14.13 2.91
N MET A 62 -6.70 13.16 2.11
CA MET A 62 -5.83 12.08 1.64
C MET A 62 -4.81 12.57 0.62
N GLU A 63 -5.23 13.32 -0.40
CA GLU A 63 -4.34 13.88 -1.45
C GLU A 63 -3.19 14.68 -0.84
N SER A 64 -3.47 15.52 0.18
CA SER A 64 -2.43 16.30 0.88
C SER A 64 -1.40 15.44 1.62
N ARG A 65 -1.77 14.24 2.09
CA ARG A 65 -0.90 13.35 2.87
C ARG A 65 -0.13 12.36 2.00
N PHE A 66 -0.75 11.92 0.91
CA PHE A 66 -0.18 10.94 -0.01
C PHE A 66 0.49 11.57 -1.23
N ASN A 67 0.30 12.88 -1.46
CA ASN A 67 0.78 13.59 -2.64
C ASN A 67 0.42 12.86 -3.96
N ALA A 68 -0.82 12.40 -4.04
CA ALA A 68 -1.39 11.64 -5.16
C ALA A 68 -2.81 12.12 -5.44
N ASP A 69 -3.33 11.86 -6.64
CA ASP A 69 -4.68 12.24 -7.08
C ASP A 69 -5.68 11.13 -6.75
N PHE A 70 -6.73 11.48 -6.00
CA PHE A 70 -7.81 10.56 -5.60
C PHE A 70 -9.14 10.90 -6.31
N SER A 71 -9.14 11.78 -7.31
CA SER A 71 -10.33 12.19 -8.07
C SER A 71 -11.01 11.03 -8.80
N GLY A 72 -10.25 10.00 -9.17
CA GLY A 72 -10.76 8.77 -9.78
C GLY A 72 -11.30 7.73 -8.78
N VAL A 73 -11.22 7.98 -7.47
CA VAL A 73 -11.62 7.00 -6.45
C VAL A 73 -13.12 7.00 -6.24
N LYS A 74 -13.73 5.80 -6.33
CA LYS A 74 -15.15 5.56 -6.08
C LYS A 74 -15.35 4.61 -4.90
N ILE A 75 -16.35 4.90 -4.08
CA ILE A 75 -16.77 4.09 -2.95
C ILE A 75 -17.94 3.21 -3.40
N HIS A 76 -17.77 1.90 -3.26
CA HIS A 76 -18.81 0.91 -3.48
C HIS A 76 -19.33 0.43 -2.12
N THR A 77 -20.62 0.69 -1.84
CA THR A 77 -21.32 0.23 -0.63
C THR A 77 -22.51 -0.66 -1.00
N GLY A 78 -23.09 -1.34 -0.02
CA GLY A 78 -24.26 -2.19 -0.19
C GLY A 78 -23.94 -3.67 -0.40
N SER A 79 -24.98 -4.46 -0.67
CA SER A 79 -24.94 -5.94 -0.67
C SER A 79 -23.91 -6.53 -1.63
N THR A 80 -23.69 -5.91 -2.79
CA THR A 80 -22.66 -6.36 -3.75
C THR A 80 -21.26 -6.23 -3.17
N ALA A 81 -20.95 -5.12 -2.49
CA ALA A 81 -19.63 -4.91 -1.88
C ALA A 81 -19.39 -5.89 -0.72
N GLU A 82 -20.41 -6.12 0.12
CA GLU A 82 -20.35 -7.10 1.21
C GLU A 82 -20.09 -8.53 0.71
N THR A 83 -20.79 -8.92 -0.36
CA THR A 83 -20.63 -10.25 -0.98
C THR A 83 -19.22 -10.42 -1.54
N LEU A 84 -18.71 -9.41 -2.24
CA LEU A 84 -17.36 -9.44 -2.82
C LEU A 84 -16.27 -9.47 -1.75
N SER A 85 -16.39 -8.67 -0.70
CA SER A 85 -15.49 -8.69 0.46
C SER A 85 -15.48 -10.07 1.14
N SER A 86 -16.66 -10.67 1.34
CA SER A 86 -16.80 -11.99 1.95
C SER A 86 -16.18 -13.10 1.09
N ASN A 87 -16.36 -13.04 -0.24
CA ASN A 87 -15.79 -14.01 -1.18
C ASN A 87 -14.27 -14.08 -1.12
N ILE A 88 -13.61 -12.97 -0.79
CA ILE A 88 -12.15 -12.90 -0.69
C ILE A 88 -11.65 -12.93 0.77
N ASN A 89 -12.56 -13.14 1.72
CA ASN A 89 -12.29 -13.10 3.15
C ASN A 89 -11.54 -11.82 3.57
N ALA A 90 -12.00 -10.67 3.08
CA ALA A 90 -11.49 -9.34 3.42
C ALA A 90 -12.60 -8.47 3.99
N GLN A 91 -12.22 -7.44 4.73
CA GLN A 91 -13.16 -6.40 5.19
C GLN A 91 -13.51 -5.42 4.06
N ALA A 92 -12.57 -5.18 3.14
CA ALA A 92 -12.73 -4.34 1.97
C ALA A 92 -11.75 -4.78 0.88
N PHE A 93 -12.03 -4.39 -0.36
CA PHE A 93 -11.13 -4.54 -1.49
C PHE A 93 -11.03 -3.22 -2.26
N THR A 94 -9.87 -3.00 -2.90
CA THR A 94 -9.67 -1.91 -3.85
C THR A 94 -9.46 -2.51 -5.24
N HIS A 95 -9.94 -1.81 -6.27
CA HIS A 95 -9.71 -2.17 -7.66
C HIS A 95 -9.40 -0.93 -8.49
N GLY A 96 -8.61 -1.10 -9.55
CA GLY A 96 -8.19 -0.06 -10.49
C GLY A 96 -8.09 -0.65 -11.88
#